data_AF-A0A4Q2DW27-F1
#
_entry.id   AF-A0A4Q2DW27-F1
#
_cell.length_a   1.000
_cell.length_b   1.000
_cell.length_c   1.000
_cell.angle_alpha   90.00
_cell.angle_beta   90.00
_cell.angle_gamma   90.00
#
_symmetry.space_group_name_H-M   'P 1'
#
loop_
_entity.id
_entity.type
_entity.pdbx_description
1 polymer ?
#
loop_
_entity_poly.entity_id
_entity_poly.type
_entity_poly.pdbx_seq_one_letter_code
_entity_poly.pdbx_strand_id
1 'polypeptide(L)'
;MEYQPVPVQRHHRPSSSKHSPESRYWRQFKHPVFVKEYAPITSVHFSSTKPHRYAVTAATRVQIYAPRTQKVTKTISRFKDVARSGSIRPDGKLVVAGDDSGLIQNVPPTATFALITELIHRDGLKVALSGRDDVLLEPILRLLIKHVSDPRFGTTVAYVAGLVIDMYRPVIGQAPLIDALFLRLKKKLAMEIRFQKELLKARGTLSMVLTSALSPDAV
;
A
#
# COMPACT_ATOMS: atom_id res chain seq x y z
N MET A 1 3.04 -43.56 -68.00
CA MET A 1 3.40 -42.69 -66.87
C MET A 1 3.21 -43.51 -65.62
N GLU A 2 4.31 -44.01 -65.07
CA GLU A 2 4.32 -44.92 -63.93
C GLU A 2 4.33 -44.08 -62.64
N TYR A 3 3.32 -44.28 -61.79
CA TYR A 3 3.17 -43.51 -60.56
C TYR A 3 4.23 -43.94 -59.54
N GLN A 4 5.10 -43.01 -59.14
CA GLN A 4 6.08 -43.24 -58.09
C GLN A 4 5.67 -42.47 -56.82
N PRO A 5 5.19 -43.17 -55.77
CA PRO A 5 4.70 -42.51 -54.56
C PRO A 5 5.85 -41.82 -53.79
N VAL A 6 5.63 -40.55 -53.44
CA VAL A 6 6.60 -39.72 -52.71
C VAL A 6 6.68 -40.16 -51.24
N PRO A 7 7.88 -40.35 -50.66
CA PRO A 7 8.03 -40.72 -49.26
C PRO A 7 7.52 -39.59 -48.34
N VAL A 8 6.50 -39.91 -47.53
CA VAL A 8 5.92 -38.99 -46.55
C VAL A 8 6.98 -38.62 -45.50
N GLN A 9 7.31 -37.32 -45.40
CA GLN A 9 8.21 -36.84 -44.35
C GLN A 9 7.61 -37.13 -42.96
N ARG A 10 8.25 -38.02 -42.22
CA ARG A 10 7.90 -38.31 -40.83
C ARG A 10 8.64 -37.33 -39.94
N HIS A 11 7.91 -36.38 -39.37
CA HIS A 11 8.46 -35.58 -38.27
C HIS A 11 8.84 -36.48 -37.10
N HIS A 12 9.96 -36.17 -36.46
CA HIS A 12 10.40 -36.87 -35.26
C HIS A 12 9.31 -36.73 -34.20
N ARG A 13 8.63 -37.85 -33.89
CA ARG A 13 7.81 -37.90 -32.68
C ARG A 13 8.78 -37.79 -31.52
N PRO A 14 8.65 -36.79 -30.62
CA PRO A 14 9.56 -36.66 -29.50
C PRO A 14 9.60 -38.00 -28.77
N SER A 15 10.79 -38.56 -28.62
CA SER A 15 10.96 -39.82 -27.91
C SER A 15 10.29 -39.67 -26.56
N SER A 16 9.36 -40.58 -26.24
CA SER A 16 8.76 -40.66 -24.92
C SER A 16 9.83 -41.15 -23.95
N SER A 17 10.77 -40.26 -23.59
CA SER A 17 11.68 -40.47 -22.48
C SER A 17 10.81 -40.60 -21.24
N LYS A 18 10.51 -41.85 -20.87
CA LYS A 18 9.56 -42.21 -19.81
C LYS A 18 9.94 -41.60 -18.45
N HIS A 19 11.18 -41.12 -18.30
CA HIS A 19 11.71 -40.50 -17.09
C HIS A 19 12.72 -39.37 -17.35
N SER A 20 12.32 -38.33 -18.10
CA SER A 20 13.07 -37.05 -18.04
C SER A 20 13.07 -36.53 -16.58
N PRO A 21 14.15 -35.91 -16.08
CA PRO A 21 14.16 -35.19 -14.80
C PRO A 21 12.98 -34.21 -14.69
N GLU A 22 12.64 -33.59 -15.81
CA GLU A 22 11.49 -32.69 -15.95
C GLU A 22 10.15 -33.44 -15.81
N SER A 23 10.01 -34.63 -16.40
CA SER A 23 8.80 -35.45 -16.22
C SER A 23 8.59 -35.89 -14.76
N ARG A 24 9.69 -36.17 -14.04
CA ARG A 24 9.64 -36.43 -12.59
C ARG A 24 9.27 -35.19 -11.80
N TYR A 25 9.83 -34.03 -12.16
CA TYR A 25 9.49 -32.74 -11.55
C TYR A 25 8.01 -32.41 -11.71
N TRP A 26 7.46 -32.51 -12.93
CA TRP A 26 6.04 -32.23 -13.18
C TRP A 26 5.09 -33.21 -12.48
N ARG A 27 5.49 -34.47 -12.31
CA ARG A 27 4.73 -35.48 -11.55
C ARG A 27 4.72 -35.25 -10.03
N GLN A 28 5.60 -34.41 -9.49
CA GLN A 28 5.59 -34.06 -8.07
C GLN A 28 4.46 -33.09 -7.72
N PHE A 29 3.92 -32.35 -8.69
CA PHE A 29 2.76 -31.48 -8.46
C PHE A 29 1.50 -32.34 -8.29
N LYS A 30 1.01 -32.45 -7.05
CA LYS A 30 -0.27 -33.10 -6.75
C LYS A 30 -1.45 -32.14 -6.98
N HIS A 31 -2.55 -32.73 -7.45
CA HIS A 31 -3.90 -32.20 -7.70
C HIS A 31 -4.05 -30.67 -7.89
N PRO A 32 -4.49 -30.19 -9.07
CA PRO A 32 -4.88 -28.80 -9.21
C PRO A 32 -6.01 -28.48 -8.23
N VAL A 33 -5.86 -27.34 -7.55
CA VAL A 33 -6.88 -26.83 -6.65
C VAL A 33 -7.90 -26.05 -7.45
N PHE A 34 -9.17 -26.47 -7.39
CA PHE A 34 -10.28 -25.74 -8.01
C PHE A 34 -10.94 -24.83 -6.97
N VAL A 35 -10.56 -23.56 -6.94
CA VAL A 35 -11.29 -22.52 -6.23
C VAL A 35 -12.22 -21.83 -7.22
N LYS A 36 -13.53 -21.85 -6.96
CA LYS A 36 -14.51 -21.18 -7.80
C LYS A 36 -14.60 -19.71 -7.42
N GLU A 37 -14.05 -18.85 -8.27
CA GLU A 37 -14.18 -17.39 -8.14
C GLU A 37 -15.39 -16.88 -8.92
N TYR A 38 -16.02 -15.82 -8.41
CA TYR A 38 -17.22 -15.22 -9.02
C TYR A 38 -16.88 -14.36 -10.26
N ALA A 39 -15.63 -13.92 -10.39
CA ALA A 39 -15.18 -13.02 -11.44
C ALA A 39 -13.81 -13.45 -11.98
N PRO A 40 -13.40 -12.92 -13.15
CA PRO A 40 -12.08 -13.19 -13.70
C PRO A 40 -10.96 -12.82 -12.73
N ILE A 41 -9.99 -13.71 -12.58
CA ILE A 41 -8.81 -13.50 -11.74
C ILE A 41 -7.82 -12.64 -12.54
N THR A 42 -7.47 -11.48 -12.01
CA THR A 42 -6.55 -10.53 -12.63
C THR A 42 -5.10 -10.77 -12.21
N SER A 43 -4.89 -11.22 -10.97
CA SER A 43 -3.55 -11.54 -10.46
C SER A 43 -3.59 -12.57 -9.33
N VAL A 44 -2.51 -13.34 -9.22
CA VAL A 44 -2.24 -14.24 -8.10
C VAL A 44 -0.82 -14.01 -7.60
N HIS A 45 -0.63 -13.84 -6.30
CA HIS A 45 0.68 -13.61 -5.70
C HIS A 45 0.92 -14.47 -4.46
N PHE A 46 2.02 -15.21 -4.44
CA PHE A 46 2.40 -16.10 -3.35
C PHE A 46 3.36 -15.43 -2.36
N SER A 47 3.15 -15.66 -1.08
CA SER A 47 4.09 -15.26 -0.02
C SER A 47 5.24 -16.27 0.08
N SER A 48 6.47 -15.77 0.05
CA SER A 48 7.68 -16.59 0.21
C SER A 48 7.94 -17.03 1.66
N THR A 49 7.27 -16.42 2.63
CA THR A 49 7.37 -16.82 4.05
C THR A 49 6.24 -17.75 4.47
N LYS A 50 6.56 -18.69 5.36
CA LYS A 50 5.58 -19.54 6.05
C LYS A 50 4.51 -18.65 6.72
N PRO A 51 3.21 -18.95 6.56
CA PRO A 51 2.64 -20.20 6.06
C PRO A 51 2.36 -20.22 4.54
N HIS A 52 3.08 -19.44 3.72
CA HIS A 52 2.96 -19.36 2.26
C HIS A 52 1.54 -19.03 1.77
N ARG A 53 0.92 -18.03 2.41
CA ARG A 53 -0.38 -17.51 1.96
C ARG A 53 -0.27 -16.98 0.55
N TYR A 54 -1.36 -17.02 -0.19
CA TYR A 54 -1.43 -16.43 -1.52
C TYR A 54 -2.61 -15.49 -1.63
N ALA A 55 -2.42 -14.39 -2.35
CA ALA A 55 -3.45 -13.42 -2.66
C ALA A 55 -4.00 -13.74 -4.05
N VAL A 56 -5.33 -13.78 -4.17
CA VAL A 56 -6.06 -13.88 -5.44
C VAL A 56 -6.85 -12.59 -5.58
N THR A 57 -6.65 -11.91 -6.70
CA THR A 57 -7.36 -10.67 -7.03
C THR A 57 -8.41 -10.98 -8.09
N ALA A 58 -9.67 -10.67 -7.79
CA ALA A 58 -10.79 -10.89 -8.70
C ALA A 58 -11.88 -9.83 -8.46
N ALA A 59 -12.36 -9.21 -9.54
CA ALA A 59 -13.30 -8.07 -9.50
C ALA A 59 -12.86 -7.00 -8.47
N THR A 60 -13.76 -6.53 -7.61
CA THR A 60 -13.52 -5.51 -6.59
C THR A 60 -12.98 -6.10 -5.28
N ARG A 61 -12.30 -7.25 -5.33
CA ARG A 61 -11.84 -7.98 -4.13
C ARG A 61 -10.44 -8.58 -4.29
N VAL A 62 -9.70 -8.57 -3.18
CA VAL A 62 -8.47 -9.35 -3.00
C VAL A 62 -8.67 -10.28 -1.82
N GLN A 63 -8.57 -11.58 -2.08
CA GLN A 63 -8.73 -12.62 -1.08
C GLN A 63 -7.39 -13.28 -0.77
N ILE A 64 -7.10 -13.46 0.51
CA ILE A 64 -5.89 -14.11 0.99
C ILE A 64 -6.24 -15.52 1.43
N TYR A 65 -5.66 -16.51 0.78
CA TYR A 65 -5.91 -17.91 1.01
C TYR A 65 -4.78 -18.58 1.80
N ALA A 66 -5.15 -19.56 2.61
CA ALA A 66 -4.20 -20.49 3.22
C ALA A 66 -3.89 -21.63 2.22
N PRO A 67 -2.62 -21.98 1.96
CA PRO A 67 -2.26 -22.93 0.91
C PRO A 67 -2.69 -24.37 1.19
N ARG A 68 -2.71 -24.80 2.47
CA ARG A 68 -3.08 -26.18 2.83
C ARG A 68 -4.59 -26.39 2.88
N THR A 69 -5.32 -25.45 3.44
CA THR A 69 -6.77 -25.59 3.68
C THR A 69 -7.63 -24.92 2.62
N GLN A 70 -7.03 -24.09 1.76
CA GLN A 70 -7.71 -23.31 0.71
C GLN A 70 -8.83 -22.42 1.25
N LYS A 71 -8.85 -22.18 2.56
CA LYS A 71 -9.80 -21.27 3.19
C LYS A 71 -9.34 -19.83 3.01
N VAL A 72 -10.28 -18.96 2.69
CA VAL A 72 -10.07 -17.51 2.72
C VAL A 72 -9.78 -17.12 4.16
N THR A 73 -8.56 -16.65 4.41
CA THR A 73 -8.14 -16.10 5.71
C THR A 73 -8.62 -14.66 5.86
N LYS A 74 -8.57 -13.89 4.77
CA LYS A 74 -8.92 -12.46 4.79
C LYS A 74 -9.43 -12.01 3.43
N THR A 75 -10.47 -11.19 3.43
CA THR A 75 -11.01 -10.54 2.23
C THR A 75 -10.81 -9.04 2.34
N ILE A 76 -10.27 -8.44 1.28
CA ILE A 76 -10.15 -6.99 1.10
C ILE A 76 -11.12 -6.63 -0.01
N SER A 77 -12.18 -5.88 0.31
CA SER A 77 -13.27 -5.56 -0.63
C SER A 77 -13.62 -4.08 -0.66
N ARG A 78 -12.64 -3.22 -0.35
CA ARG A 78 -12.84 -1.78 -0.22
C ARG A 78 -12.52 -1.02 -1.51
N PHE A 79 -12.26 -1.73 -2.60
CA PHE A 79 -11.96 -1.14 -3.90
C PHE A 79 -13.22 -0.53 -4.50
N LYS A 80 -13.09 0.68 -5.05
CA LYS A 80 -14.20 1.35 -5.74
C LYS A 80 -14.38 0.78 -7.15
N ASP A 81 -13.30 0.24 -7.71
CA ASP A 81 -13.24 -0.32 -9.06
C ASP A 81 -12.57 -1.70 -9.06
N VAL A 82 -12.37 -2.29 -10.24
CA VAL A 82 -11.74 -3.59 -10.43
C VAL A 82 -10.30 -3.56 -9.92
N ALA A 83 -10.01 -4.44 -8.95
CA ALA A 83 -8.67 -4.67 -8.44
C ALA A 83 -7.85 -5.43 -9.50
N ARG A 84 -6.66 -4.92 -9.82
CA ARG A 84 -5.78 -5.49 -10.87
C ARG A 84 -4.66 -6.33 -10.30
N SER A 85 -3.97 -5.80 -9.29
CA SER A 85 -2.79 -6.44 -8.72
C SER A 85 -2.90 -6.48 -7.20
N GLY A 86 -2.60 -7.64 -6.61
CA GLY A 86 -2.39 -7.80 -5.17
C GLY A 86 -1.01 -8.41 -4.92
N SER A 87 -0.16 -7.76 -4.15
CA SER A 87 1.16 -8.29 -3.75
C SER A 87 1.25 -8.39 -2.23
N ILE A 88 1.75 -9.53 -1.76
CA ILE A 88 2.03 -9.78 -0.35
C ILE A 88 3.52 -9.50 -0.12
N ARG A 89 3.84 -8.66 0.86
CA ARG A 89 5.23 -8.40 1.25
C ARG A 89 5.91 -9.72 1.67
N PRO A 90 7.21 -9.93 1.40
CA PRO A 90 7.89 -11.16 1.78
C PRO A 90 7.76 -11.53 3.26
N ASP A 91 7.65 -10.58 4.18
CA ASP A 91 7.44 -10.83 5.62
C ASP A 91 6.04 -11.38 5.97
N GLY A 92 5.11 -11.42 5.01
CA GLY A 92 3.74 -11.91 5.15
C GLY A 92 2.83 -11.00 5.98
N LYS A 93 3.31 -9.83 6.41
CA LYS A 93 2.57 -8.92 7.32
C LYS A 93 1.74 -7.88 6.58
N LEU A 94 2.09 -7.59 5.34
CA LEU A 94 1.50 -6.51 4.55
C LEU A 94 1.05 -7.01 3.19
N VAL A 95 -0.06 -6.46 2.72
CA VAL A 95 -0.59 -6.72 1.38
C VAL A 95 -0.92 -5.39 0.75
N VAL A 96 -0.40 -5.17 -0.44
CA VAL A 96 -0.64 -3.98 -1.26
C VAL A 96 -1.52 -4.41 -2.42
N ALA A 97 -2.56 -3.64 -2.71
CA ALA A 97 -3.42 -3.92 -3.85
C ALA A 97 -3.85 -2.64 -4.55
N GLY A 98 -3.85 -2.65 -5.88
CA GLY A 98 -4.25 -1.52 -6.72
C GLY A 98 -5.53 -1.81 -7.49
N ASP A 99 -6.36 -0.79 -7.67
CA ASP A 99 -7.54 -0.81 -8.54
C ASP A 99 -7.38 0.10 -9.78
N ASP A 100 -8.33 -0.01 -10.71
CA ASP A 100 -8.35 0.78 -11.96
C ASP A 100 -8.57 2.29 -11.74
N SER A 101 -9.03 2.68 -10.55
CA SER A 101 -9.11 4.10 -10.17
C SER A 101 -7.74 4.72 -9.85
N GLY A 102 -6.67 3.94 -9.93
CA GLY A 102 -5.31 4.36 -9.59
C GLY A 102 -5.06 4.43 -8.08
N LEU A 103 -5.99 3.92 -7.25
CA LEU A 103 -5.86 3.92 -5.81
C LEU A 103 -5.22 2.63 -5.31
N ILE A 104 -4.20 2.79 -4.45
CA ILE A 104 -3.53 1.68 -3.79
C ILE A 104 -4.08 1.54 -2.37
N GLN A 105 -4.57 0.34 -2.03
CA GLN A 105 -5.14 0.03 -0.72
C GLN A 105 -4.22 -0.85 0.13
N ASN A 106 -4.39 -0.72 1.47
CA ASN A 106 -3.68 -1.46 2.53
C ASN A 106 -2.16 -1.22 2.64
N VAL A 107 -1.67 -0.07 2.16
CA VAL A 107 -0.30 0.38 2.44
C VAL A 107 -0.21 0.84 3.91
N PRO A 108 0.74 0.33 4.72
CA PRO A 108 0.92 0.83 6.07
C PRO A 108 1.40 2.30 6.01
N PRO A 109 1.03 3.13 6.99
CA PRO A 109 1.39 4.54 6.97
C PRO A 109 2.91 4.74 6.92
N THR A 110 3.68 3.89 7.61
CA THR A 110 5.14 3.93 7.61
C THR A 110 5.74 3.80 6.20
N ALA A 111 5.19 2.93 5.35
CA ALA A 111 5.71 2.77 3.99
C ALA A 111 5.34 3.98 3.12
N THR A 112 4.12 4.51 3.26
CA THR A 112 3.70 5.71 2.53
C THR A 112 4.57 6.91 2.91
N PHE A 113 4.82 7.13 4.20
CA PHE A 113 5.68 8.21 4.65
C PHE A 113 7.14 8.01 4.29
N ALA A 114 7.65 6.78 4.29
CA ALA A 114 9.00 6.49 3.80
C ALA A 114 9.15 6.88 2.31
N LEU A 115 8.16 6.57 1.47
CA LEU A 115 8.16 6.99 0.07
C LEU A 115 8.08 8.52 -0.06
N ILE A 116 7.27 9.19 0.76
CA ILE A 116 7.19 10.65 0.79
C ILE A 116 8.56 11.24 1.19
N THR A 117 9.23 10.72 2.21
CA THR A 117 10.56 11.21 2.61
C THR A 117 11.60 10.98 1.53
N GLU A 118 11.55 9.84 0.83
CA GLU A 118 12.42 9.59 -0.34
C GLU A 118 12.16 10.61 -1.47
N LEU A 119 10.90 10.96 -1.73
CA LEU A 119 10.56 12.00 -2.70
C LEU A 119 11.02 13.39 -2.27
N ILE A 120 11.00 13.68 -0.96
CA ILE A 120 11.54 14.93 -0.41
C ILE A 120 13.06 14.99 -0.62
N HIS A 121 13.79 13.92 -0.30
CA HIS A 121 15.25 13.88 -0.47
C HIS A 121 15.71 13.99 -1.93
N ARG A 122 14.84 13.65 -2.90
CA ARG A 122 15.13 13.73 -4.34
C ARG A 122 14.58 14.99 -5.00
N ASP A 123 14.03 15.92 -4.23
CA ASP A 123 13.31 17.11 -4.71
C ASP A 123 12.15 16.80 -5.69
N GLY A 124 11.72 15.53 -5.77
CA GLY A 124 10.68 15.06 -6.67
C GLY A 124 9.27 15.27 -6.14
N LEU A 125 9.11 15.63 -4.86
CA LEU A 125 7.81 15.78 -4.24
C LEU A 125 6.95 16.88 -4.90
N LYS A 126 7.55 18.04 -5.23
CA LYS A 126 6.83 19.14 -5.88
C LYS A 126 6.29 18.72 -7.25
N VAL A 127 7.12 18.02 -8.02
CA VAL A 127 6.75 17.49 -9.34
C VAL A 127 5.62 16.47 -9.19
N ALA A 128 5.73 15.53 -8.25
CA ALA A 128 4.72 14.50 -8.01
C ALA A 128 3.35 15.06 -7.57
N LEU A 129 3.33 16.22 -6.91
CA LEU A 129 2.12 16.88 -6.43
C LEU A 129 1.56 17.92 -7.40
N SER A 130 2.32 18.32 -8.41
CA SER A 130 1.90 19.30 -9.42
C SER A 130 0.83 18.73 -10.37
N GLY A 131 -0.04 19.59 -10.90
CA GLY A 131 -1.00 19.24 -11.95
C GLY A 131 -2.13 18.30 -11.54
N ARG A 132 -2.43 18.17 -10.24
CA ARG A 132 -3.56 17.38 -9.76
C ARG A 132 -4.82 18.24 -9.68
N ASP A 133 -5.94 17.69 -10.12
CA ASP A 133 -7.27 18.27 -9.93
C ASP A 133 -7.76 18.09 -8.49
N ASP A 134 -8.92 18.67 -8.18
CA ASP A 134 -9.56 18.56 -6.86
C ASP A 134 -9.84 17.10 -6.47
N VAL A 135 -10.28 16.27 -7.42
CA VAL A 135 -10.54 14.85 -7.19
C VAL A 135 -9.27 14.09 -6.78
N LEU A 136 -8.14 14.31 -7.45
CA LEU A 136 -6.87 13.63 -7.14
C LEU A 136 -6.14 14.24 -5.93
N LEU A 137 -6.45 15.50 -5.59
CA LEU A 137 -5.91 16.18 -4.40
C LEU A 137 -6.59 15.73 -3.10
N GLU A 138 -7.88 15.36 -3.17
CA GLU A 138 -8.67 14.92 -2.01
C GLU A 138 -7.99 13.78 -1.20
N PRO A 139 -7.51 12.67 -1.80
CA PRO A 139 -6.84 11.59 -1.06
C PRO A 139 -5.58 12.06 -0.30
N ILE A 140 -4.85 13.02 -0.86
CA ILE A 140 -3.63 13.58 -0.25
C ILE A 140 -4.02 14.39 0.98
N LEU A 141 -4.99 15.29 0.86
CA LEU A 141 -5.48 16.08 1.99
C LEU A 141 -6.06 15.18 3.09
N ARG A 142 -6.81 14.14 2.72
CA ARG A 142 -7.30 13.14 3.68
C ARG A 142 -6.16 12.41 4.39
N LEU A 143 -5.09 12.06 3.69
CA LEU A 143 -3.90 11.44 4.28
C LEU A 143 -3.22 12.37 5.29
N LEU A 144 -3.06 13.66 4.96
CA LEU A 144 -2.47 14.65 5.85
C LEU A 144 -3.34 14.84 7.11
N ILE A 145 -4.65 15.05 6.94
CA ILE A 145 -5.60 15.20 8.07
C ILE A 145 -5.59 13.97 8.99
N LYS A 146 -5.43 12.78 8.41
CA LYS A 146 -5.44 11.52 9.17
C LYS A 146 -4.20 11.36 10.06
N HIS A 147 -3.02 11.77 9.59
CA HIS A 147 -1.75 11.50 10.26
C HIS A 147 -1.07 12.75 10.85
N VAL A 148 -1.71 13.92 10.80
CA VAL A 148 -1.17 15.16 11.40
C VAL A 148 -1.01 15.08 12.91
N SER A 149 -1.84 14.29 13.59
CA SER A 149 -1.76 14.06 15.04
C SER A 149 -0.78 12.95 15.43
N ASP A 150 -0.19 12.24 14.47
CA ASP A 150 0.82 11.22 14.77
C ASP A 150 2.20 11.88 14.91
N PRO A 151 2.82 11.90 16.11
CA PRO A 151 4.10 12.58 16.33
C PRO A 151 5.25 11.97 15.51
N ARG A 152 5.12 10.69 15.11
CA ARG A 152 6.09 9.96 14.27
C ARG A 152 6.23 10.56 12.87
N PHE A 153 5.16 11.14 12.34
CA PHE A 153 5.11 11.65 10.96
C PHE A 153 4.84 13.16 10.90
N GLY A 154 4.62 13.81 12.05
CA GLY A 154 4.19 15.21 12.14
C GLY A 154 5.10 16.20 11.40
N THR A 155 6.43 16.02 11.46
CA THR A 155 7.38 16.90 10.76
C THR A 155 7.25 16.79 9.24
N THR A 156 7.18 15.56 8.72
CA THR A 156 6.98 15.29 7.29
C THR A 156 5.62 15.78 6.82
N VAL A 157 4.56 15.51 7.59
CA VAL A 157 3.19 15.93 7.27
C VAL A 157 3.07 17.45 7.25
N ALA A 158 3.68 18.16 8.20
CA ALA A 158 3.69 19.62 8.24
C ALA A 158 4.40 20.21 7.02
N TYR A 159 5.55 19.64 6.64
CA TYR A 159 6.29 20.06 5.44
C TYR A 159 5.46 19.86 4.16
N VAL A 160 4.87 18.68 3.98
CA VAL A 160 4.02 18.37 2.82
C VAL A 160 2.77 19.25 2.80
N ALA A 161 2.15 19.49 3.95
CA ALA A 161 0.99 20.38 4.06
C ALA A 161 1.33 21.81 3.65
N GLY A 162 2.49 22.35 4.08
CA GLY A 162 2.98 23.66 3.65
C GLY A 162 3.15 23.73 2.13
N LEU A 163 3.84 22.75 1.55
CA LEU A 163 4.01 22.67 0.09
C LEU A 163 2.69 22.62 -0.67
N VAL A 164 1.74 21.79 -0.23
CA VAL A 164 0.43 21.67 -0.86
C VAL A 164 -0.34 23.00 -0.78
N ILE A 165 -0.30 23.69 0.36
CA ILE A 165 -0.94 25.00 0.53
C ILE A 165 -0.30 26.03 -0.41
N ASP A 166 1.02 26.05 -0.51
CA ASP A 166 1.75 27.01 -1.36
C ASP A 166 1.46 26.79 -2.85
N MET A 167 1.45 25.52 -3.31
CA MET A 167 1.19 25.18 -4.71
C MET A 167 -0.25 25.46 -5.14
N TYR A 168 -1.21 25.13 -4.28
CA TYR A 168 -2.64 25.24 -4.61
C TYR A 168 -3.29 26.52 -4.09
N ARG A 169 -2.52 27.46 -3.51
CA ARG A 169 -2.99 28.78 -3.07
C ARG A 169 -3.90 29.50 -4.07
N PRO A 170 -3.61 29.58 -5.39
CA PRO A 170 -4.48 30.28 -6.33
C PRO A 170 -5.81 29.56 -6.59
N VAL A 171 -5.92 28.28 -6.23
CA VAL A 171 -7.09 27.42 -6.47
C VAL A 171 -8.01 27.35 -5.24
N ILE A 172 -7.55 27.82 -4.07
CA ILE A 172 -8.34 27.85 -2.84
C ILE A 172 -9.55 28.78 -3.04
N GLY A 173 -10.76 28.30 -2.72
CA GLY A 173 -12.02 29.02 -2.92
C GLY A 173 -12.80 28.65 -4.17
N GLN A 174 -12.23 27.85 -5.08
CA GLN A 174 -12.91 27.42 -6.31
C GLN A 174 -13.76 26.16 -6.10
N ALA A 175 -13.31 25.24 -5.24
CA ALA A 175 -13.95 23.94 -5.01
C ALA A 175 -14.35 23.79 -3.53
N PRO A 176 -15.67 23.82 -3.19
CA PRO A 176 -16.14 23.77 -1.80
C PRO A 176 -15.69 22.53 -1.02
N LEU A 177 -15.53 21.39 -1.72
CA LEU A 177 -15.07 20.13 -1.13
C LEU A 177 -13.64 20.27 -0.56
N ILE A 178 -12.73 20.86 -1.34
CA ILE A 178 -11.32 21.03 -0.99
C ILE A 178 -11.17 22.07 0.11
N ASP A 179 -11.94 23.16 0.04
CA ASP A 179 -11.95 24.20 1.07
C ASP A 179 -12.37 23.63 2.44
N ALA A 180 -13.37 22.73 2.45
CA ALA A 180 -13.77 22.04 3.67
C ALA A 180 -12.65 21.15 4.24
N LEU A 181 -11.84 20.51 3.39
CA LEU A 181 -10.68 19.72 3.82
C LEU A 181 -9.55 20.59 4.35
N PHE A 182 -9.22 21.70 3.69
CA PHE A 182 -8.24 22.66 4.20
C PHE A 182 -8.66 23.27 5.54
N LEU A 183 -9.95 23.60 5.69
CA LEU A 183 -10.49 24.10 6.96
C LEU A 183 -10.38 23.05 8.07
N ARG A 184 -10.66 21.78 7.77
CA ARG A 184 -10.47 20.66 8.71
C ARG A 184 -9.01 20.48 9.08
N LEU A 185 -8.10 20.56 8.12
CA LEU A 185 -6.65 20.48 8.35
C LEU A 185 -6.18 21.63 9.26
N LYS A 186 -6.61 22.87 8.98
CA LYS A 186 -6.32 24.05 9.82
C LYS A 186 -6.82 23.86 11.26
N LYS A 187 -8.06 23.41 11.44
CA LYS A 187 -8.63 23.15 12.77
C LYS A 187 -7.83 22.07 13.52
N LYS A 188 -7.49 20.97 12.84
CA LYS A 188 -6.66 19.89 13.39
C LYS A 188 -5.26 20.37 13.80
N LEU A 189 -4.58 21.12 12.95
CA LEU A 189 -3.28 21.71 13.24
C LEU A 189 -3.34 22.69 14.42
N ALA A 190 -4.37 23.52 14.50
CA ALA A 190 -4.55 24.45 15.63
C ALA A 190 -4.75 23.70 16.95
N MET A 191 -5.53 22.61 16.94
CA MET A 191 -5.70 21.74 18.12
C MET A 191 -4.37 21.07 18.51
N GLU A 192 -3.61 20.57 17.53
CA GLU A 192 -2.32 19.93 17.78
C GLU A 192 -1.29 20.91 18.38
N ILE A 193 -1.20 22.12 17.84
CA ILE A 193 -0.32 23.17 18.37
C ILE A 193 -0.72 23.53 19.81
N ARG A 194 -2.03 23.64 20.10
CA ARG A 194 -2.51 23.90 21.46
C ARG A 194 -2.15 22.74 22.39
N PHE A 195 -2.34 21.50 21.96
CA PHE A 195 -1.98 20.31 22.71
C PHE A 195 -0.49 20.27 23.05
N GLN A 196 0.38 20.52 22.07
CA GLN A 196 1.83 20.58 22.26
C GLN A 196 2.26 21.69 23.23
N LYS A 197 1.60 22.86 23.18
CA LYS A 197 1.85 23.95 24.14
C LYS A 197 1.51 23.56 25.58
N GLU A 198 0.37 22.90 25.80
CA GLU A 198 0.00 22.43 27.14
C GLU A 198 0.95 21.33 27.63
N LEU A 199 1.36 20.42 26.73
CA LEU A 199 2.31 19.35 27.05
C LEU A 199 3.69 19.92 27.42
N LEU A 200 4.12 20.99 26.75
CA LEU A 200 5.37 21.70 27.06
C LEU A 200 5.31 22.37 28.45
N LYS A 201 4.17 22.98 28.81
CA LYS A 201 3.96 23.56 30.15
C LYS A 201 4.02 22.47 31.23
N ALA A 202 3.32 21.36 31.04
CA ALA A 202 3.32 20.23 31.97
C ALA A 202 4.72 19.61 32.13
N ARG A 203 5.48 19.48 31.03
CA ARG A 203 6.88 19.06 31.09
C ARG A 203 7.74 20.03 31.92
N GLY A 204 7.52 21.34 31.75
CA GLY A 204 8.23 22.38 32.49
C GLY A 204 7.95 22.31 34.00
N THR A 205 6.69 22.16 34.40
CA THR A 205 6.32 22.04 35.83
C THR A 205 6.89 20.77 36.46
N LEU A 206 6.82 19.63 35.76
CA LEU A 206 7.42 18.38 36.24
C LEU A 206 8.94 18.47 36.36
N SER A 207 9.61 19.10 35.39
CA SER A 207 11.06 19.30 35.43
C SER A 207 11.45 20.18 36.61
N MET A 208 10.67 21.21 36.93
CA MET A 208 10.87 22.06 38.09
C MET A 208 10.79 21.26 39.39
N VAL A 209 9.74 20.45 39.57
CA VAL A 209 9.54 19.63 40.78
C VAL A 209 10.61 18.56 40.94
N LEU A 210 10.98 17.88 39.85
CA LEU A 210 12.05 16.86 39.88
C LEU A 210 13.40 17.49 40.20
N THR A 211 13.71 18.64 39.62
CA THR A 211 14.98 19.35 39.88
C THR A 211 15.05 19.83 41.33
N SER A 212 13.94 20.36 41.88
CA SER A 212 13.91 20.72 43.31
C SER A 212 14.07 19.51 44.24
N ALA A 213 13.50 18.35 43.87
CA ALA A 213 13.63 17.13 44.67
C ALA A 213 15.03 16.49 44.62
N LEU A 214 15.80 16.77 43.56
CA LEU A 214 17.17 16.28 43.36
C LEU A 214 18.24 17.25 43.89
N SER A 215 17.86 18.45 44.33
CA SER A 215 18.82 19.39 44.91
C SER A 215 19.38 18.86 46.25
N PRO A 216 20.71 18.74 46.42
CA PRO A 216 21.32 18.11 47.59
C PRO A 216 21.27 18.92 48.90
N ASP A 217 20.68 20.12 48.90
CA ASP A 217 20.77 21.07 50.03
C ASP A 217 19.50 21.13 50.90
N ALA A 218 18.82 20.00 51.08
CA ALA A 218 17.78 19.83 52.08
C ALA A 218 18.29 18.96 53.25
N VAL A 219 19.37 19.40 53.91
CA VAL A 219 19.75 19.08 55.29
C VAL A 219 20.12 20.38 55.98
#